data_AF-A0A9P9WZ51-F1
#
_entry.id   AF-A0A9P9WZ51-F1
#
_cell.length_a   1.000
_cell.length_b   1.000
_cell.length_c   1.000
_cell.angle_alpha   90.00
_cell.angle_beta   90.00
_cell.angle_gamma   90.00
#
_symmetry.space_group_name_H-M   'P 1'
#
loop_
_entity.id
_entity.type
_entity.pdbx_description
1 polymer ?
#
loop_
_entity_poly.entity_id
_entity_poly.type
_entity_poly.pdbx_seq_one_letter_code
_entity_poly.pdbx_strand_id
1 'polypeptide(L)' 'MTRSAAGKSRLYSRVLCGSTQKTEGVYQVVAVLQLLGRYIENVYWPWFQQTILTDI' A
#
# COMPACT_ATOMS: atom_id res chain seq x y z
N MET A 1 12.11 5.79 7.46
CA MET A 1 12.84 6.51 6.40
C MET A 1 13.63 5.47 5.63
N THR A 2 13.29 5.20 4.36
CA THR A 2 14.10 4.28 3.52
C THR A 2 14.87 5.12 2.50
N ARG A 3 16.14 4.78 2.32
CA ARG A 3 17.03 5.43 1.35
C ARG A 3 16.96 4.62 0.06
N SER A 4 16.50 5.23 -1.02
CA SER A 4 16.60 4.62 -2.35
C SER A 4 18.07 4.59 -2.80
N ALA A 5 18.46 3.61 -3.61
CA ALA A 5 19.79 3.51 -4.21
C ALA A 5 20.21 4.77 -5.00
N ALA A 6 19.24 5.54 -5.51
CA ALA A 6 19.46 6.81 -6.21
C ALA A 6 19.62 8.03 -5.28
N GLY A 7 19.90 7.84 -3.99
CA GLY A 7 20.14 8.92 -3.02
C GLY A 7 18.91 9.69 -2.56
N LYS A 8 17.71 9.39 -3.09
CA LYS A 8 16.44 10.01 -2.67
C LYS A 8 15.90 9.33 -1.41
N SER A 9 15.68 10.11 -0.36
CA SER A 9 15.06 9.65 0.89
C SER A 9 13.54 9.70 0.78
N ARG A 10 12.86 8.59 1.08
CA ARG A 10 11.40 8.58 1.21
C ARG A 10 11.00 8.74 2.68
N LEU A 11 10.28 9.82 2.97
CA LEU A 11 9.64 10.04 4.26
C LEU A 11 8.27 9.36 4.25
N TYR A 12 8.05 8.46 5.21
CA TYR A 12 6.76 7.84 5.41
C TYR A 12 6.04 8.58 6.53
N SER A 13 4.83 9.02 6.26
CA SER A 13 3.94 9.58 7.26
C SER A 13 2.85 8.56 7.61
N ARG A 14 2.44 8.57 8.88
CA ARG A 14 1.27 7.80 9.30
C ARG A 14 0.03 8.48 8.75
N VAL A 15 -0.79 7.71 8.02
CA VAL A 15 -2.10 8.14 7.55
C VAL A 15 -3.15 7.33 8.29
N LEU A 16 -4.18 8.00 8.82
CA LEU A 16 -5.31 7.33 9.46
C LEU A 16 -6.29 6.85 8.36
N CYS A 17 -6.59 5.55 8.35
CA CYS A 17 -7.47 4.94 7.35
C CYS A 17 -8.97 5.06 7.69
N GLY A 18 -9.29 5.70 8.83
CA GLY A 18 -10.64 5.82 9.37
C GLY A 18 -10.66 5.67 10.88
N SER A 19 -11.83 5.40 11.44
CA SER A 19 -12.05 5.24 12.88
C SER A 19 -13.10 4.17 13.16
N THR A 20 -12.92 3.37 14.22
CA THR A 20 -13.93 2.40 14.67
C THR A 20 -14.94 2.98 15.64
N GLN A 21 -14.82 4.28 15.98
CA GLN A 21 -15.69 4.94 16.95
C GLN A 21 -17.05 5.35 16.36
N LYS A 22 -17.16 5.42 15.04
CA LYS A 22 -18.38 5.79 14.31
C LYS A 22 -18.54 4.92 13.07
N THR A 23 -19.78 4.63 12.69
CA THR A 23 -20.10 3.80 11.52
C THR A 23 -19.47 4.32 10.23
N GLU A 24 -19.46 5.64 10.01
CA GLU A 24 -18.79 6.27 8.87
C GLU A 24 -17.29 5.95 8.80
N GLY A 25 -16.61 5.96 9.95
CA GLY A 25 -15.20 5.64 10.04
C GLY A 25 -14.92 4.16 9.74
N VAL A 26 -15.86 3.27 10.06
CA VAL A 26 -15.76 1.85 9.70
C VAL A 26 -15.86 1.68 8.19
N TYR A 27 -16.78 2.39 7.52
CA TYR A 27 -16.86 2.38 6.06
C TYR A 27 -15.57 2.89 5.40
N GLN A 28 -14.94 3.93 5.95
CA GLN A 28 -13.64 4.42 5.46
C GLN A 28 -12.55 3.33 5.57
N VAL A 29 -12.48 2.62 6.70
CA VAL A 29 -11.54 1.51 6.87
C VAL A 29 -11.77 0.42 5.83
N VAL A 30 -13.03 0.01 5.63
CA VAL A 30 -13.38 -1.02 4.63
C VAL A 30 -12.98 -0.57 3.22
N ALA A 31 -13.28 0.69 2.85
CA ALA A 31 -12.92 1.23 1.54
C ALA A 31 -11.41 1.25 1.30
N VAL A 32 -10.62 1.62 2.32
CA VAL A 32 -9.15 1.61 2.23
C VAL A 32 -8.63 0.18 2.05
N LEU A 33 -9.17 -0.80 2.77
CA LEU A 33 -8.78 -2.20 2.62
C LEU A 33 -9.09 -2.74 1.22
N GLN A 34 -10.26 -2.42 0.67
CA GLN A 34 -10.63 -2.81 -0.70
C GLN A 34 -9.70 -2.17 -1.74
N LEU A 35 -9.36 -0.89 -1.56
CA LEU A 35 -8.43 -0.19 -2.45
C LEU A 35 -7.04 -0.83 -2.41
N LEU A 36 -6.54 -1.17 -1.21
CA LEU A 36 -5.25 -1.84 -1.04
C LEU A 36 -5.26 -3.24 -1.65
N GLY A 37 -6.33 -4.03 -1.45
CA GLY A 37 -6.49 -5.33 -2.09
C GLY A 37 -6.42 -5.22 -3.61
N ARG A 38 -7.18 -4.30 -4.19
CA ARG A 38 -7.16 -4.03 -5.63
C ARG A 38 -5.77 -3.60 -6.11
N TYR A 39 -5.07 -2.76 -5.37
CA TYR A 39 -3.71 -2.35 -5.72
C TYR A 39 -2.74 -3.53 -5.70
N ILE A 40 -2.85 -4.41 -4.70
CA ILE A 40 -1.99 -5.59 -4.59
C ILE A 40 -2.17 -6.48 -5.82
N GLU A 41 -3.41 -6.80 -6.17
CA GLU A 41 -3.73 -7.70 -7.28
C GLU A 41 -3.32 -7.11 -8.64
N ASN A 42 -3.58 -5.82 -8.86
CA ASN A 42 -3.45 -5.22 -10.20
C ASN A 42 -2.08 -4.58 -10.45
N VAL A 43 -1.36 -4.18 -9.41
CA VAL A 43 -0.11 -3.39 -9.56
C VAL A 43 1.06 -4.09 -8.91
N TYR A 44 0.96 -4.37 -7.61
CA TYR A 44 2.10 -4.90 -6.85
C TYR A 44 2.46 -6.32 -7.29
N TRP A 45 1.46 -7.21 -7.39
CA TRP A 45 1.70 -8.61 -7.69
C TRP A 45 2.31 -8.83 -9.09
N PRO A 46 1.80 -8.23 -10.18
CA PRO A 46 2.45 -8.33 -11.49
C PRO A 46 3.89 -7.80 -11.50
N TRP A 47 4.13 -6.63 -10.87
CA TRP A 47 5.47 -6.08 -10.74
C TRP A 47 6.41 -7.03 -9.99
N PHE A 48 5.94 -7.62 -8.88
CA PHE A 48 6.70 -8.55 -8.06
C PHE A 48 7.07 -9.81 -8.83
N GLN A 49 6.09 -10.40 -9.55
CA GLN A 49 6.34 -11.56 -10.40
C GLN A 49 7.41 -11.27 -11.46
N GLN A 50 7.30 -10.15 -12.18
CA GLN A 50 8.23 -9.78 -13.24
C GLN A 50 9.63 -9.43 -12.74
N THR A 51 9.73 -8.70 -11.63
CA THR A 51 11.00 -8.13 -11.19
C THR A 51 11.78 -9.05 -10.26
N ILE A 52 11.08 -9.85 -9.45
CA ILE A 52 11.70 -10.63 -8.37
C ILE A 52 11.63 -12.12 -8.66
N LEU A 53 10.51 -12.63 -9.17
CA LEU A 53 10.34 -14.07 -9.42
C LEU A 53 10.87 -14.53 -10.79
N THR A 54 10.99 -13.63 -11.76
CA THR A 54 11.46 -13.98 -13.13
C THR A 54 12.99 -13.99 -13.25
N ASP A 55 13.70 -13.48 -12.24
CA ASP A 55 15.18 -13.42 -12.20
C ASP A 55 15.81 -14.69 -11.55
N ILE A 56 15.11 -15.84 -11.64
CA ILE A 56 15.52 -17.17 -11.17
C ILE A 56 15.53 -18.15 -12.34
#